data_AF-A0A920G140-F1
#
_entry.id   AF-A0A920G140-F1
#
_cell.length_a   1.000
_cell.length_b   1.000
_cell.length_c   1.000
_cell.angle_alpha   90.00
_cell.angle_beta   90.00
_cell.angle_gamma   90.00
#
_symmetry.space_group_name_H-M   'P 1'
#
loop_
_entity.id
_entity.type
_entity.pdbx_description
1 polymer ?
#
loop_
_entity_poly.entity_id
_entity_poly.type
_entity_poly.pdbx_seq_one_letter_code
_entity_poly.pdbx_strand_id
1 'polypeptide(L)'
;MVKDPSQKQVIISDHKIEYSGIKRAEKLNKLIDKFIKSQDEALFVGDNNFISSFTNLRAYRNEYTPAVPAFCVITANNCHLFLENCRINKNDVTKIATDIRIHDLKDFKRDIANILKNVKIVKLDKKDTTIFVQETLKTKY
;
A
#
# COMPACT_ATOMS: atom_id res chain seq x y z
N MET A 1 17.84 -9.00 -30.01
CA MET A 1 17.43 -8.85 -28.61
C MET A 1 16.11 -8.09 -28.58
N VAL A 2 15.01 -8.77 -28.31
CA VAL A 2 13.72 -8.11 -28.02
C VAL A 2 13.89 -7.45 -26.65
N LYS A 3 13.78 -6.12 -26.56
CA LYS A 3 13.68 -5.46 -25.26
C LYS A 3 12.39 -5.95 -24.61
N ASP A 4 12.49 -6.54 -23.42
CA ASP A 4 11.31 -6.91 -22.65
C ASP A 4 10.44 -5.66 -22.44
N PRO A 5 9.19 -5.64 -22.92
CA PRO A 5 8.30 -4.49 -22.79
C PRO A 5 8.01 -4.11 -21.33
N SER A 6 8.37 -4.95 -20.36
CA SER A 6 8.04 -4.86 -18.92
C SER A 6 8.86 -3.84 -18.09
N GLN A 7 9.87 -3.16 -18.64
CA GLN A 7 10.81 -2.38 -17.81
C GLN A 7 10.51 -0.88 -17.64
N LYS A 8 9.35 -0.38 -18.06
CA LYS A 8 8.99 1.01 -17.75
C LYS A 8 8.61 1.14 -16.28
N GLN A 9 9.56 1.64 -15.48
CA GLN A 9 9.33 1.97 -14.08
C GLN A 9 8.17 2.98 -13.96
N VAL A 10 7.14 2.60 -13.23
CA VAL A 10 5.94 3.42 -13.01
C VAL A 10 6.28 4.56 -12.04
N ILE A 11 5.83 5.77 -12.35
CA ILE A 11 6.02 6.93 -11.47
C ILE A 11 4.72 7.16 -10.70
N ILE A 12 4.84 7.09 -9.38
CA ILE A 12 3.76 7.40 -8.44
C ILE A 12 3.87 8.86 -8.05
N SER A 13 2.77 9.59 -8.10
CA SER A 13 2.69 10.98 -7.67
C SER A 13 1.53 11.21 -6.71
N ASP A 14 1.64 12.27 -5.92
CA ASP A 14 0.58 12.72 -5.02
C ASP A 14 -0.60 13.29 -5.83
N HIS A 15 -1.80 12.81 -5.53
CA HIS A 15 -3.03 13.34 -6.06
C HIS A 15 -3.49 14.49 -5.17
N LYS A 16 -3.46 15.70 -5.73
CA LYS A 16 -3.75 16.92 -5.00
C LYS A 16 -5.11 16.89 -4.29
N ILE A 17 -5.18 17.60 -3.17
CA ILE A 17 -6.40 17.70 -2.36
C ILE A 17 -7.55 18.37 -3.13
N GLU A 18 -7.25 19.32 -4.02
CA GLU A 18 -8.24 20.01 -4.86
C GLU A 18 -9.09 19.06 -5.70
N TYR A 19 -8.54 17.90 -6.06
CA TYR A 19 -9.23 16.86 -6.82
C TYR A 19 -9.79 15.73 -5.94
N SER A 20 -9.21 15.50 -4.76
CA SER A 20 -9.57 14.37 -3.89
C SER A 20 -10.48 14.74 -2.72
N GLY A 21 -10.66 16.04 -2.45
CA GLY A 21 -11.57 16.59 -1.44
C GLY A 21 -11.17 16.38 0.03
N ILE A 22 -10.24 15.46 0.32
CA ILE A 22 -9.84 15.11 1.68
C ILE A 22 -8.39 14.59 1.72
N LYS A 23 -7.66 14.94 2.78
CA LYS A 23 -6.24 14.57 2.95
C LYS A 23 -6.07 13.06 3.15
N ARG A 24 -4.91 12.57 2.72
CA ARG A 24 -4.47 11.19 2.96
C ARG A 24 -4.52 10.82 4.44
N ALA A 25 -3.91 11.62 5.31
CA ALA A 25 -3.88 11.37 6.75
C ALA A 25 -5.29 11.19 7.35
N GLU A 26 -6.25 12.01 6.91
CA GLU A 26 -7.65 11.90 7.36
C GLU A 26 -8.31 10.61 6.87
N LYS A 27 -8.06 10.20 5.62
CA LYS A 27 -8.55 8.90 5.11
C LYS A 27 -7.94 7.73 5.87
N LEU A 28 -6.65 7.78 6.16
CA LEU A 28 -5.94 6.75 6.93
C LEU A 28 -6.51 6.65 8.35
N ASN A 29 -6.69 7.77 9.05
CA ASN A 29 -7.29 7.77 10.39
C ASN A 29 -8.69 7.15 10.37
N LYS A 30 -9.55 7.52 9.41
CA LYS A 30 -10.87 6.90 9.25
C LYS A 30 -10.82 5.39 9.02
N LEU A 31 -9.82 4.89 8.28
CA LEU A 31 -9.62 3.45 8.09
C LEU A 31 -9.17 2.76 9.39
N ILE A 32 -8.21 3.36 10.09
CA ILE A 32 -7.72 2.86 11.39
C ILE A 32 -8.88 2.79 12.39
N ASP A 33 -9.62 3.88 12.60
CA ASP A 33 -10.74 3.93 13.54
C ASP A 33 -11.83 2.88 13.24
N LYS A 34 -12.09 2.68 11.93
CA LYS A 34 -13.11 1.74 11.48
C LYS A 34 -12.69 0.29 11.70
N PHE A 35 -11.46 -0.07 11.30
CA PHE A 35 -11.06 -1.47 11.16
C PHE A 35 -10.10 -1.97 12.22
N ILE A 36 -9.37 -1.10 12.91
CA ILE A 36 -8.34 -1.46 13.90
C ILE A 36 -8.84 -1.08 15.29
N LYS A 37 -8.99 -2.09 16.17
CA LYS A 37 -9.55 -1.95 17.52
C LYS A 37 -8.50 -2.01 18.62
N SER A 38 -7.32 -2.56 18.31
CA SER A 38 -6.21 -2.68 19.24
C SER A 38 -4.87 -2.63 18.51
N GLN A 39 -3.80 -2.44 19.26
CA GLN A 39 -2.43 -2.32 18.74
C GLN A 39 -1.89 -3.63 18.13
N ASP A 40 -2.52 -4.77 18.43
CA ASP A 40 -2.19 -6.09 17.91
C ASP A 40 -3.04 -6.49 16.69
N GLU A 41 -3.72 -5.53 16.06
CA GLU A 41 -4.45 -5.73 14.81
C GLU A 41 -3.78 -5.00 13.63
N ALA A 42 -3.90 -5.59 12.45
CA ALA A 42 -3.55 -4.96 11.18
C ALA A 42 -4.61 -5.23 10.11
N LEU A 43 -4.67 -4.35 9.11
CA LEU A 43 -5.47 -4.50 7.91
C LEU A 43 -4.54 -4.67 6.70
N PHE A 44 -4.69 -5.76 5.96
CA PHE A 44 -4.05 -5.97 4.67
C PHE A 44 -5.00 -5.56 3.54
N VAL A 45 -4.47 -4.85 2.55
CA VAL A 45 -5.19 -4.42 1.36
C VAL A 45 -4.39 -4.78 0.11
N GLY A 46 -5.03 -5.51 -0.80
CA GLY A 46 -4.48 -5.86 -2.13
C GLY A 46 -5.17 -5.18 -3.31
N ASP A 47 -6.28 -4.48 -3.09
CA ASP A 47 -6.97 -3.75 -4.16
C ASP A 47 -6.25 -2.44 -4.49
N ASN A 48 -5.62 -2.39 -5.66
CA ASN A 48 -4.87 -1.23 -6.17
C ASN A 48 -5.74 0.04 -6.30
N ASN A 49 -7.02 -0.07 -6.64
CA ASN A 49 -7.92 1.08 -6.74
C ASN A 49 -8.24 1.62 -5.36
N PHE A 50 -8.54 0.73 -4.41
CA PHE A 50 -8.79 1.12 -3.03
C PHE A 50 -7.54 1.77 -2.42
N ILE A 51 -6.36 1.17 -2.59
CA ILE A 51 -5.06 1.73 -2.20
C ILE A 51 -4.89 3.13 -2.77
N SER A 52 -5.05 3.30 -4.07
CA SER A 52 -4.90 4.61 -4.72
C SER A 52 -5.88 5.62 -4.15
N SER A 53 -7.11 5.22 -3.89
CA SER A 53 -8.16 6.09 -3.35
C SER A 53 -7.84 6.60 -1.96
N PHE A 54 -7.49 5.73 -1.00
CA PHE A 54 -7.24 6.17 0.37
C PHE A 54 -5.86 6.83 0.55
N THR A 55 -4.87 6.43 -0.25
CA THR A 55 -3.53 7.03 -0.18
C THR A 55 -3.43 8.35 -0.94
N ASN A 56 -4.42 8.74 -1.74
CA ASN A 56 -4.28 9.83 -2.72
C ASN A 56 -3.02 9.69 -3.57
N LEU A 57 -2.64 8.47 -3.95
CA LEU A 57 -1.52 8.22 -4.84
C LEU A 57 -2.04 7.79 -6.21
N ARG A 58 -1.35 8.18 -7.27
CA ARG A 58 -1.72 7.83 -8.66
C ARG A 58 -0.50 7.42 -9.47
N ALA A 59 -0.71 6.44 -10.33
CA ALA A 59 0.23 5.99 -11.34
C ALA A 59 -0.22 6.46 -12.73
N TYR A 60 -0.12 7.77 -13.01
CA TYR A 60 -0.69 8.40 -14.21
C TYR A 60 -0.19 7.85 -15.55
N ARG A 61 0.91 7.09 -15.56
CA ARG A 61 1.50 6.50 -16.78
C ARG A 61 1.03 5.07 -17.05
N ASN A 62 0.13 4.52 -16.23
CA ASN A 62 -0.53 3.26 -16.53
C ASN A 62 -1.55 3.48 -17.66
N GLU A 63 -1.69 2.46 -18.52
CA GLU A 63 -2.38 2.58 -19.82
C GLU A 63 -3.88 2.89 -19.70
N TYR A 64 -4.56 2.32 -18.70
CA TYR A 64 -6.02 2.41 -18.57
C TYR A 64 -6.47 3.02 -17.24
N THR A 65 -5.87 2.59 -16.13
CA THR A 65 -6.26 3.02 -14.78
C THR A 65 -5.05 3.54 -14.03
N PRO A 66 -5.09 4.77 -13.49
CA PRO A 66 -3.96 5.36 -12.76
C PRO A 66 -3.84 4.80 -11.33
N ALA A 67 -4.10 3.51 -11.15
CA ALA A 67 -4.01 2.81 -9.89
C ALA A 67 -2.56 2.41 -9.59
N VAL A 68 -2.14 2.60 -8.35
CA VAL A 68 -0.82 2.22 -7.85
C VAL A 68 -0.77 0.71 -7.67
N PRO A 69 0.13 -0.01 -8.37
CA PRO A 69 0.32 -1.44 -8.19
C PRO A 69 1.09 -1.68 -6.88
N ALA A 70 0.37 -2.08 -5.84
CA ALA A 70 0.95 -2.19 -4.51
C ALA A 70 0.18 -3.15 -3.60
N PHE A 71 0.87 -3.61 -2.56
CA PHE A 71 0.20 -4.14 -1.36
C PHE A 71 0.31 -3.13 -0.23
N CYS A 72 -0.71 -3.07 0.62
CA CYS A 72 -0.70 -2.18 1.77
C CYS A 72 -1.03 -2.94 3.05
N VAL A 73 -0.32 -2.56 4.12
CA VAL A 73 -0.54 -3.05 5.47
C VAL A 73 -0.72 -1.84 6.37
N ILE A 74 -1.87 -1.73 6.99
CA ILE A 74 -2.22 -0.65 7.91
C ILE A 74 -2.22 -1.24 9.32
N THR A 75 -1.40 -0.66 10.19
CA THR A 75 -1.36 -0.94 11.63
C THR A 75 -1.98 0.25 12.38
N ALA A 76 -2.17 0.14 13.69
CA ALA A 76 -2.67 1.24 14.51
C ALA A 76 -1.83 2.54 14.38
N ASN A 77 -0.54 2.42 14.05
CA ASN A 77 0.38 3.55 14.08
C ASN A 77 0.95 3.92 12.70
N ASN A 78 0.90 3.02 11.73
CA ASN A 78 1.62 3.17 10.47
C ASN A 78 0.87 2.57 9.29
N CYS A 79 0.95 3.25 8.15
CA CYS A 79 0.59 2.71 6.85
C CYS A 79 1.87 2.28 6.11
N HIS A 80 1.96 1.01 5.74
CA HIS A 80 3.09 0.44 5.00
C HIS A 80 2.63 0.11 3.58
N LEU A 81 3.34 0.62 2.58
CA LEU A 81 3.03 0.41 1.16
C LEU A 81 4.20 -0.28 0.47
N PHE A 82 3.94 -1.45 -0.08
CA PHE A 82 4.89 -2.26 -0.83
C PHE A 82 4.70 -2.03 -2.33
N LEU A 83 5.73 -1.53 -2.99
CA LEU A 83 5.66 -1.12 -4.39
C LEU A 83 6.42 -2.09 -5.28
N GLU A 84 5.83 -2.46 -6.42
CA GLU A 84 6.48 -3.28 -7.44
C GLU A 84 7.01 -2.40 -8.58
N ASN A 85 8.33 -2.40 -8.80
CA ASN A 85 8.97 -1.67 -9.91
C ASN A 85 8.44 -0.24 -10.12
N CYS A 86 8.14 0.46 -9.02
CA CYS A 86 7.67 1.84 -9.03
C CYS A 86 8.71 2.76 -8.40
N ARG A 87 8.68 4.04 -8.78
CA ARG A 87 9.35 5.11 -8.04
C ARG A 87 8.37 6.21 -7.67
N ILE A 88 8.61 6.84 -6.53
CA ILE A 88 7.86 8.03 -6.13
C ILE A 88 8.48 9.25 -6.82
N ASN A 89 7.63 10.17 -7.26
CA ASN A 89 8.06 11.46 -7.78
C ASN A 89 8.89 12.20 -6.72
N LYS A 90 10.09 12.67 -7.08
CA LYS A 90 11.05 13.30 -6.17
C LYS A 90 10.44 14.45 -5.35
N ASN A 91 9.53 15.20 -5.94
CA ASN A 91 8.88 16.34 -5.29
C ASN A 91 7.87 15.91 -4.22
N ASP A 92 7.37 14.67 -4.28
CA ASP A 92 6.34 14.15 -3.38
C ASP A 92 6.91 13.24 -2.29
N VAL A 93 8.18 12.81 -2.38
CA VAL A 93 8.79 11.81 -1.48
C VAL A 93 8.61 12.19 -0.01
N THR A 94 8.98 13.41 0.38
CA THR A 94 8.90 13.89 1.76
C THR A 94 7.46 13.98 2.25
N LYS A 95 6.56 14.49 1.40
CA LYS A 95 5.12 14.61 1.69
C LYS A 95 4.45 13.24 1.84
N ILE A 96 4.88 12.23 1.10
CA ILE A 96 4.32 10.88 1.19
C ILE A 96 4.88 10.16 2.42
N ALA A 97 6.18 10.33 2.69
CA ALA A 97 6.86 9.69 3.81
C ALA A 97 6.35 10.13 5.19
N THR A 98 5.64 11.26 5.30
CA THR A 98 5.02 11.68 6.56
C THR A 98 3.90 10.74 7.02
N ASP A 99 3.19 10.14 6.07
CA ASP A 99 1.98 9.35 6.34
C ASP A 99 2.17 7.86 6.01
N ILE A 100 3.07 7.55 5.08
CA ILE A 100 3.25 6.21 4.51
C ILE A 100 4.72 5.80 4.54
N ARG A 101 4.99 4.62 5.10
CA ARG A 101 6.28 3.94 4.99
C ARG A 101 6.33 3.12 3.71
N ILE A 102 7.31 3.38 2.88
CA ILE A 102 7.45 2.77 1.55
C ILE A 102 8.45 1.61 1.62
N HIS A 103 8.10 0.48 1.01
CA HIS A 103 8.89 -0.74 0.97
C HIS A 103 8.96 -1.27 -0.47
N ASP A 104 10.03 -1.99 -0.79
CA ASP A 104 10.16 -2.68 -2.08
C ASP A 104 9.42 -4.04 -1.99
N LEU A 105 8.58 -4.36 -2.98
CA LEU A 105 7.83 -5.61 -2.99
C LEU A 105 8.74 -6.84 -2.99
N LYS A 106 9.97 -6.74 -3.54
CA LYS A 106 10.94 -7.87 -3.51
C LYS A 106 11.28 -8.33 -2.09
N ASP A 107 11.18 -7.42 -1.13
CA ASP A 107 11.51 -7.64 0.28
C ASP A 107 10.27 -7.98 1.13
N PHE A 108 9.09 -8.12 0.50
CA PHE A 108 7.80 -8.28 1.18
C PHE A 108 7.82 -9.32 2.30
N LYS A 109 8.31 -10.55 2.05
CA LYS A 109 8.31 -11.63 3.04
C LYS A 109 9.14 -11.31 4.29
N ARG A 110 10.25 -10.59 4.12
CA ARG A 110 11.13 -10.17 5.23
C ARG A 110 10.46 -9.06 6.02
N ASP A 111 10.03 -8.01 5.32
CA ASP A 111 9.55 -6.79 5.95
C ASP A 111 8.18 -6.99 6.60
N ILE A 112 7.29 -7.79 5.99
CA ILE A 112 5.98 -8.12 6.57
C ILE A 112 6.12 -8.83 7.92
N ALA A 113 7.11 -9.74 8.04
CA ALA A 113 7.37 -10.46 9.28
C ALA A 113 7.79 -9.52 10.42
N ASN A 114 8.57 -8.49 10.09
CA ASN A 114 9.02 -7.50 11.05
C ASN A 114 7.89 -6.54 11.44
N ILE A 115 7.14 -6.05 10.45
CA ILE A 115 6.02 -5.12 10.65
C ILE A 115 4.95 -5.76 11.53
N LEU A 116 4.64 -7.04 11.30
CA LEU A 116 3.58 -7.76 11.99
C LEU A 116 4.07 -8.55 13.21
N LYS A 117 5.32 -8.37 13.69
CA LYS A 117 5.91 -9.18 14.78
C LYS A 117 5.06 -9.24 16.05
N ASN A 118 4.38 -8.14 16.38
CA ASN A 118 3.53 -8.01 17.59
C ASN A 118 2.03 -7.96 17.25
N VAL A 119 1.67 -8.16 15.99
CA VAL A 119 0.28 -8.25 15.53
C VAL A 119 -0.19 -9.68 15.75
N LYS A 120 -1.41 -9.86 16.25
CA LYS A 120 -2.04 -11.18 16.41
C LYS A 120 -3.11 -11.43 15.37
N ILE A 121 -3.75 -10.37 14.87
CA ILE A 121 -4.88 -10.48 13.95
C ILE A 121 -4.59 -9.64 12.72
N VAL A 122 -4.63 -10.28 11.54
CA VAL A 122 -4.55 -9.60 10.25
C VAL A 122 -5.89 -9.73 9.54
N LYS A 123 -6.59 -8.61 9.40
CA LYS A 123 -7.85 -8.51 8.64
C LYS A 123 -7.50 -8.36 7.17
N LEU A 124 -8.09 -9.19 6.31
CA LEU A 124 -7.88 -9.14 4.87
C LEU A 124 -9.14 -9.59 4.13
N ASP A 125 -9.39 -9.02 2.96
CA ASP A 125 -10.43 -9.50 2.06
C ASP A 125 -9.91 -10.71 1.28
N LYS A 126 -10.39 -11.92 1.63
CA LYS A 126 -9.95 -13.16 0.98
C LYS A 126 -10.31 -13.23 -0.50
N LYS A 127 -11.32 -12.47 -0.95
CA LYS A 127 -11.75 -12.47 -2.35
C LYS A 127 -10.77 -11.73 -3.24
N ASP A 128 -10.28 -10.58 -2.76
CA ASP A 128 -9.44 -9.67 -3.54
C ASP A 128 -7.95 -9.76 -3.19
N THR A 129 -7.59 -10.60 -2.21
CA THR A 129 -6.20 -10.86 -1.83
C THR A 129 -5.65 -12.09 -2.55
N THR A 130 -4.47 -11.96 -3.15
CA THR A 130 -3.81 -13.07 -3.86
C THR A 130 -3.47 -14.25 -2.95
N ILE A 131 -3.48 -15.47 -3.49
CA ILE A 131 -3.14 -16.70 -2.74
C ILE A 131 -1.73 -16.58 -2.12
N PHE A 132 -0.78 -15.99 -2.84
CA PHE A 132 0.58 -15.75 -2.33
C PHE A 132 0.59 -15.01 -0.98
N VAL A 133 -0.20 -13.95 -0.86
CA VAL A 133 -0.31 -13.19 0.38
C VAL A 133 -1.03 -14.01 1.44
N GLN A 134 -2.14 -14.66 1.07
CA GLN A 134 -2.91 -15.47 2.02
C GLN A 134 -2.04 -16.56 2.66
N GLU A 135 -1.24 -17.29 1.88
CA GLU A 135 -0.34 -18.33 2.39
C GLU A 135 0.82 -17.75 3.23
N THR A 136 1.33 -16.58 2.84
CA THR A 136 2.37 -15.87 3.62
C THR A 136 1.87 -15.45 5.00
N LEU A 137 0.58 -15.09 5.12
CA LEU A 137 -0.01 -14.66 6.39
C LEU A 137 -0.53 -15.85 7.23
N LYS A 138 -1.18 -16.85 6.62
CA LYS A 138 -1.68 -18.06 7.31
C LYS A 138 -0.62 -18.82 8.07
N THR A 139 0.61 -18.81 7.59
CA THR A 139 1.73 -19.51 8.25
C THR A 139 2.18 -18.82 9.54
N LYS A 140 1.67 -17.62 9.85
CA LYS A 140 2.13 -16.78 10.97
C LYS A 140 1.04 -16.19 11.85
N TYR A 141 -0.20 -16.05 11.36
CA TYR A 141 -1.31 -15.36 12.05
C TYR A 141 -2.62 -16.13 11.92
#